data_AF-A0A839GKB0-F1
#
_entry.id   AF-A0A839GKB0-F1
#
_cell.length_a   1.000
_cell.length_b   1.000
_cell.length_c   1.000
_cell.angle_alpha   90.00
_cell.angle_beta   90.00
_cell.angle_gamma   90.00
#
_symmetry.space_group_name_H-M   'P 1'
#
loop_
_entity.id
_entity.type
_entity.pdbx_description
1 polymer ?
#
loop_
_entity_poly.entity_id
_entity_poly.type
_entity_poly.pdbx_seq_one_letter_code
_entity_poly.pdbx_strand_id
1 'polypeptide(L)'
;MKRLLKKVVTPFLPKYEVTTTTYQIIPGLPVTKKFSRHPFERGAGKEAKEFYGKVISSEFTKKLAPVEVHLKVAGFTIQKAQFGPVENLNKKKIAHLA
;
A
#
# COMPACT_ATOMS: atom_id res chain seq x y z
N MET A 1 33.35 12.53 3.95
CA MET A 1 32.52 13.64 4.46
C MET A 1 31.01 13.53 4.17
N LYS A 2 30.55 12.94 3.04
CA LYS A 2 29.11 12.83 2.68
C LYS A 2 28.21 12.12 3.71
N ARG A 3 28.75 11.25 4.57
CA ARG A 3 27.97 10.47 5.57
C ARG A 3 27.55 11.28 6.81
N LEU A 4 28.30 12.32 7.17
CA LEU A 4 28.00 13.15 8.35
C LEU A 4 26.85 14.12 8.06
N LEU A 5 26.85 14.74 6.87
CA LEU A 5 25.73 15.59 6.42
C LEU A 5 24.42 14.80 6.35
N LYS A 6 24.46 13.55 5.89
CA LYS A 6 23.26 12.69 5.79
C LYS A 6 22.52 12.53 7.12
N LYS A 7 23.24 12.41 8.25
CA LYS A 7 22.64 12.26 9.60
C LYS A 7 21.93 13.53 10.10
N VAL A 8 22.32 14.71 9.61
CA VAL A 8 21.74 15.99 10.03
C VAL A 8 20.45 16.30 9.27
N VAL A 9 20.37 15.93 7.98
CA VAL A 9 19.16 16.14 7.16
C VAL A 9 18.14 15.00 7.21
N THR A 10 18.54 13.79 7.65
CA THR A 10 17.61 12.65 7.81
C THR A 10 16.31 12.92 8.55
N PRO A 11 16.24 13.70 9.65
CA PRO A 11 14.96 13.98 10.30
C PRO A 11 14.00 14.82 9.44
N PHE A 12 14.48 15.61 8.50
CA PHE A 12 13.62 16.45 7.65
C PHE A 12 13.18 15.74 6.36
N LEU A 13 13.77 14.58 6.05
CA LEU A 13 13.40 13.82 4.87
C LEU A 13 12.04 13.12 5.06
N PRO A 14 11.24 13.01 3.98
CA PRO A 14 9.92 12.41 4.06
C PRO A 14 10.01 10.91 4.37
N LYS A 15 9.02 10.41 5.12
CA LYS A 15 8.83 8.98 5.38
C LYS A 15 8.10 8.34 4.21
N TYR A 16 8.55 7.16 3.79
CA TYR A 16 7.90 6.36 2.75
C TYR A 16 7.31 5.10 3.39
N GLU A 17 6.18 4.64 2.86
CA GLU A 17 5.53 3.40 3.29
C GLU A 17 4.89 2.73 2.08
N VAL A 18 4.98 1.41 1.99
CA VAL A 18 4.16 0.61 1.08
C VAL A 18 3.12 -0.14 1.90
N THR A 19 1.84 0.17 1.68
CA THR A 19 0.71 -0.50 2.33
C THR A 19 0.03 -1.44 1.34
N THR A 20 -0.01 -2.73 1.65
CA THR A 20 -0.82 -3.72 0.93
C THR A 20 -2.09 -4.00 1.72
N THR A 21 -3.24 -3.85 1.06
CA THR A 21 -4.57 -4.12 1.64
C THR A 21 -5.18 -5.30 0.90
N THR A 22 -5.34 -6.42 1.60
CA THR A 22 -5.99 -7.61 1.05
C THR A 22 -7.41 -7.68 1.57
N TYR A 23 -8.36 -7.96 0.68
CA TYR A 23 -9.77 -8.07 1.03
C TYR A 23 -10.16 -9.54 1.06
N GLN A 24 -10.67 -9.99 2.20
CA GLN A 24 -11.24 -11.32 2.35
C GLN A 24 -12.75 -11.23 2.21
N ILE A 25 -13.28 -11.89 1.18
CA ILE A 25 -14.70 -11.94 0.88
C ILE A 25 -15.19 -13.35 1.18
N ILE A 26 -16.08 -13.48 2.16
CA ILE A 26 -16.79 -14.72 2.45
C ILE A 26 -18.28 -14.43 2.26
N PRO A 27 -19.01 -15.19 1.42
CA PRO A 27 -20.45 -14.98 1.24
C PRO A 27 -21.19 -15.01 2.58
N GLY A 28 -22.12 -14.08 2.78
CA GLY A 28 -22.90 -13.98 4.01
C GLY A 28 -22.18 -13.33 5.20
N LEU A 29 -20.90 -13.00 5.08
CA LEU A 29 -20.13 -12.30 6.12
C LEU A 29 -19.68 -10.91 5.66
N PRO A 30 -19.44 -9.97 6.61
CA PRO A 30 -18.85 -8.68 6.29
C PRO A 30 -17.47 -8.81 5.64
N VAL A 31 -17.21 -8.00 4.62
CA VAL A 31 -15.91 -7.96 3.93
C VAL A 31 -14.84 -7.54 4.93
N THR A 32 -13.86 -8.43 5.15
CA THR A 32 -12.76 -8.18 6.09
C THR A 32 -11.55 -7.65 5.34
N LYS A 33 -10.85 -6.67 5.92
CA LYS A 33 -9.65 -6.07 5.33
C LYS A 33 -8.43 -6.43 6.17
N LYS A 34 -7.38 -6.93 5.53
CA LYS A 34 -6.06 -7.17 6.14
C LYS A 34 -5.07 -6.14 5.63
N PHE A 35 -4.42 -5.43 6.55
CA PHE A 35 -3.41 -4.44 6.23
C PHE A 35 -2.02 -4.99 6.50
N SER A 36 -1.15 -4.94 5.50
CA SER A 36 0.29 -5.15 5.65
C SER A 36 1.00 -3.84 5.35
N ARG A 37 1.70 -3.30 6.35
CA ARG A 37 2.42 -2.01 6.23
C ARG A 37 3.90 -2.29 6.25
N HIS A 38 4.61 -1.81 5.23
CA HIS A 38 6.05 -1.87 5.15
C HIS A 38 6.62 -0.44 5.19
N PRO A 39 6.96 0.08 6.38
CA PRO A 39 7.59 1.39 6.51
C PRO A 39 9.03 1.34 5.99
N PHE A 40 9.49 2.46 5.43
CA PHE A 40 10.87 2.65 4.99
C PHE A 40 11.52 3.79 5.77
N GLU A 41 12.85 3.81 5.74
CA GLU A 41 13.64 4.89 6.33
C GLU A 41 13.37 6.25 5.68
N ARG A 42 13.63 7.32 6.43
CA ARG A 42 13.43 8.69 5.92
C ARG A 42 14.34 8.94 4.72
N GLY A 43 13.74 9.42 3.62
CA GLY A 43 14.45 9.66 2.35
C GLY A 43 14.71 8.41 1.50
N ALA A 44 14.23 7.23 1.90
CA ALA A 44 14.36 5.99 1.14
C ALA A 44 13.36 5.88 -0.03
N GLY A 45 13.16 6.98 -0.77
CA GLY A 45 12.13 7.04 -1.82
C GLY A 45 12.42 6.13 -3.02
N LYS A 46 13.69 5.92 -3.35
CA LYS A 46 14.09 4.99 -4.43
C LYS A 46 13.79 3.55 -4.05
N GLU A 47 14.20 3.14 -2.85
CA GLU A 47 13.96 1.80 -2.32
C GLU A 47 12.46 1.49 -2.19
N ALA A 48 11.67 2.46 -1.70
CA ALA A 48 10.23 2.29 -1.58
C ALA A 48 9.54 2.14 -2.95
N LYS A 49 9.97 2.87 -3.98
CA LYS A 49 9.47 2.73 -5.36
C LYS A 49 9.85 1.40 -5.98
N GLU A 50 11.09 0.95 -5.79
CA GLU A 50 11.55 -0.35 -6.28
C GLU A 50 10.79 -1.50 -5.60
N PHE A 51 10.59 -1.41 -4.29
CA PHE A 51 9.80 -2.39 -3.55
C PHE A 51 8.34 -2.39 -4.00
N TYR A 52 7.72 -1.22 -4.15
CA TYR A 52 6.38 -1.09 -4.70
C TYR A 52 6.28 -1.77 -6.07
N GLY A 53 7.23 -1.50 -6.97
CA GLY A 53 7.33 -2.14 -8.27
C GLY A 53 7.38 -3.68 -8.19
N LYS A 54 8.18 -4.22 -7.27
CA LYS A 54 8.27 -5.68 -7.03
C LYS A 54 6.95 -6.26 -6.51
N VAL A 55 6.28 -5.56 -5.60
CA VAL A 55 5.01 -6.02 -5.02
C VAL A 55 3.92 -6.07 -6.08
N ILE A 56 3.81 -5.05 -6.94
CA ILE A 56 2.78 -5.01 -7.99
C ILE A 56 3.06 -5.96 -9.16
N SER A 57 4.34 -6.25 -9.45
CA SER A 57 4.72 -7.17 -10.51
C SER A 57 4.62 -8.63 -10.10
N SER A 58 4.76 -8.91 -8.79
CA SER A 58 4.69 -10.24 -8.22
C SER A 58 3.37 -10.94 -8.55
N GLU A 59 3.48 -12.15 -9.11
CA GLU A 59 2.33 -13.02 -9.35
C GLU A 59 1.58 -13.36 -8.06
N PHE A 60 2.29 -13.46 -6.94
CA PHE A 60 1.68 -13.77 -5.65
C PHE A 60 0.65 -12.70 -5.27
N THR A 61 1.01 -11.42 -5.40
CA THR A 61 0.10 -10.30 -5.12
C THR A 61 -1.11 -10.31 -6.04
N LYS A 62 -0.93 -10.67 -7.31
CA LYS A 62 -2.02 -10.78 -8.29
C LYS A 62 -2.96 -11.95 -7.99
N LYS A 63 -2.42 -13.10 -7.56
CA LYS A 63 -3.18 -14.30 -7.17
C LYS A 63 -3.99 -14.07 -5.89
N LEU A 64 -3.56 -13.15 -5.02
CA LEU A 64 -4.27 -12.78 -3.79
C LEU A 64 -5.45 -11.83 -4.01
N ALA A 65 -5.78 -11.45 -5.26
CA ALA A 65 -6.89 -10.56 -5.57
C ALA A 65 -8.19 -10.99 -4.86
N PRO A 66 -8.92 -10.07 -4.20
CA PRO A 66 -8.83 -8.61 -4.32
C PRO A 66 -7.79 -7.96 -3.41
N VAL A 67 -6.87 -7.19 -4.01
CA VAL A 67 -5.76 -6.51 -3.32
C VAL A 67 -5.56 -5.08 -3.81
N GLU A 68 -5.26 -4.17 -2.89
CA GLU A 68 -4.76 -2.82 -3.19
C GLU A 68 -3.33 -2.66 -2.67
N VAL A 69 -2.48 -2.01 -3.45
CA VAL A 69 -1.14 -1.63 -3.04
C VAL A 69 -1.04 -0.11 -3.13
N HIS A 70 -0.64 0.52 -2.04
CA HIS A 70 -0.46 1.96 -1.93
C HIS A 70 0.99 2.28 -1.60
N LEU A 71 1.60 3.17 -2.38
CA LEU A 71 2.85 3.84 -2.01
C LEU A 71 2.49 5.18 -1.37
N LYS A 72 2.84 5.34 -0.10
CA LYS A 72 2.60 6.55 0.68
C LYS A 72 3.88 7.29 0.99
N VAL A 73 3.78 8.62 1.02
CA VAL A 73 4.87 9.53 1.38
C VAL A 73 4.33 10.59 2.31
N ALA A 74 4.92 10.71 3.50
CA ALA A 74 4.46 11.64 4.54
C ALA A 74 2.94 11.53 4.82
N GLY A 75 2.37 10.33 4.68
CA GLY A 75 0.93 10.06 4.86
C GLY A 75 0.08 10.17 3.59
N PHE A 76 0.58 10.77 2.51
CA PHE A 76 -0.14 10.93 1.25
C PHE A 76 0.12 9.77 0.29
N THR A 77 -0.92 9.21 -0.33
CA THR A 77 -0.77 8.20 -1.38
C THR A 77 -0.26 8.84 -2.66
N ILE A 78 0.92 8.43 -3.13
CA ILE A 78 1.50 8.90 -4.40
C ILE A 78 1.20 7.93 -5.54
N GLN A 79 1.21 6.62 -5.27
CA GLN A 79 0.87 5.61 -6.26
C GLN A 79 -0.08 4.59 -5.69
N LYS A 80 -0.96 4.10 -6.56
CA LYS A 80 -1.97 3.09 -6.25
C LYS A 80 -2.01 2.06 -7.37
N ALA A 81 -2.03 0.79 -6.99
CA ALA A 81 -2.33 -0.32 -7.88
C ALA A 81 -3.45 -1.14 -7.27
N GLN A 82 -4.36 -1.62 -8.11
CA GLN A 82 -5.49 -2.45 -7.70
C GLN A 82 -5.48 -3.72 -8.53
N PHE A 83 -5.81 -4.83 -7.88
CA PHE A 83 -5.93 -6.13 -8.51
C PHE A 83 -7.24 -6.77 -8.08
N GLY A 84 -8.09 -7.11 -9.06
CA GLY A 84 -9.43 -7.64 -8.83
C GLY A 84 -10.50 -6.58 -8.54
N PRO A 85 -11.73 -7.00 -8.19
CA PRO A 85 -12.92 -6.14 -8.10
C PRO A 85 -12.97 -5.32 -6.80
N VAL A 86 -11.86 -4.66 -6.44
CA VAL A 86 -11.71 -3.90 -5.21
C VAL A 86 -12.63 -2.68 -5.18
N GLU A 87 -12.82 -1.99 -6.30
CA GLU A 87 -13.67 -0.78 -6.38
C GLU A 87 -15.11 -1.05 -5.96
N ASN A 88 -15.58 -2.29 -6.13
CA ASN A 88 -16.92 -2.72 -5.75
C ASN A 88 -17.05 -3.01 -4.25
N LEU A 89 -15.95 -3.32 -3.57
CA LEU A 89 -15.92 -3.59 -2.12
C LEU A 89 -15.90 -2.31 -1.28
N ASN A 90 -15.52 -1.18 -1.89
CA ASN A 90 -15.37 0.09 -1.19
C ASN A 90 -16.67 0.91 -1.15
N LYS A 91 -17.77 0.38 -1.69
CA LYS A 91 -19.04 1.10 -1.75
C LYS A 91 -19.94 0.66 -0.61
N LYS A 92 -20.36 1.65 0.16
CA LYS A 92 -21.59 1.72 0.98
C LYS A 92 -22.89 1.37 0.20
N LYS A 93 -22.82 0.59 -0.89
CA LYS A 93 -23.92 0.22 -1.81
C LYS A 93 -24.51 -1.17 -1.56
N ILE A 94 -23.93 -1.99 -0.68
CA ILE A 94 -24.59 -3.25 -0.29
C ILE A 94 -25.77 -2.97 0.66
N ALA A 95 -25.81 -1.80 1.30
CA ALA A 95 -26.87 -1.41 2.25
C ALA A 95 -28.16 -0.84 1.61
N HIS A 96 -28.30 -0.83 0.28
CA HIS A 96 -29.46 -0.25 -0.43
C HIS A 96 -30.12 -1.20 -1.44
N LEU A 97 -29.84 -2.50 -1.36
CA LEU A 97 -30.50 -3.55 -2.17
C LEU A 97 -31.21 -4.58 -1.29
N ALA A 98 -31.71 -4.15 -0.13
CA ALA A 98 -32.66 -4.88 0.71
C ALA A 98 -33.97 -4.10 0.75
#